data_AF-A0A9W4RYB5-F1
#
_entry.id   AF-A0A9W4RYB5-F1
#
_cell.length_a   1.000
_cell.length_b   1.000
_cell.length_c   1.000
_cell.angle_alpha   90.00
_cell.angle_beta   90.00
_cell.angle_gamma   90.00
#
_symmetry.space_group_name_H-M   'P 1'
#
loop_
_entity.id
_entity.type
_entity.pdbx_description
1 polymer ?
#
loop_
_entity_poly.entity_id
_entity_poly.type
_entity_poly.pdbx_seq_one_letter_code
_entity_poly.pdbx_strand_id
1 'polypeptide(L)'
;MSPSATEPSPAPAPAPAPASALDSGKSTGKVKRLHQIPVPESKEGARQWQLEQMAAAFRIFAKLGFSDGSSGHISLRETFWINPYGVHFGVLKVSDMVHIDEDGNRLGGADKPVNTAGFMIHSALHKRRADINAACHMHSPYGRAWSTFGRPIEMLNQDSCMFYNDLSVYPSFGGVVLAKEEGQRIADNLGPTNKNLILQNHGLLTCGGTIGEAAAFFIALERACQSQLLIESAIAPGSNGAASVLKKTLVDDEEAQYTKDGTGTPEVMYMQFVPEYQLILKESGGDFLL
;
A
#
# COMPACT_ATOMS: atom_id res chain seq x y z
N MET A 1 -57.78 -9.63 -64.51
CA MET A 1 -56.33 -9.67 -64.27
C MET A 1 -55.96 -8.36 -63.57
N SER A 2 -55.61 -8.41 -62.30
CA SER A 2 -55.19 -7.24 -61.51
C SER A 2 -53.69 -7.36 -61.24
N PRO A 3 -52.90 -6.28 -61.38
CA PRO A 3 -51.46 -6.33 -61.21
C PRO A 3 -51.08 -6.41 -59.72
N SER A 4 -50.14 -7.29 -59.41
CA SER A 4 -49.55 -7.44 -58.07
C SER A 4 -48.53 -6.32 -57.84
N ALA A 5 -48.77 -5.49 -56.81
CA ALA A 5 -47.82 -4.49 -56.36
C ALA A 5 -46.73 -5.17 -55.52
N THR A 6 -45.46 -4.92 -55.87
CA THR A 6 -44.29 -5.38 -55.11
C THR A 6 -44.00 -4.39 -53.99
N GLU A 7 -43.99 -4.87 -52.74
CA GLU A 7 -43.59 -4.05 -51.58
C GLU A 7 -42.08 -3.78 -51.57
N PRO A 8 -41.63 -2.58 -51.16
CA PRO A 8 -40.21 -2.25 -51.06
C PRO A 8 -39.58 -2.90 -49.83
N SER A 9 -38.37 -3.45 -50.01
CA SER A 9 -37.58 -4.06 -48.93
C SER A 9 -37.12 -3.00 -47.90
N PRO A 10 -37.16 -3.30 -46.58
CA PRO A 10 -36.78 -2.33 -45.56
C PRO A 10 -35.27 -2.05 -45.58
N ALA A 11 -34.91 -0.77 -45.37
CA ALA A 11 -33.52 -0.34 -45.27
C ALA A 11 -32.82 -0.99 -44.06
N PRO A 12 -31.53 -1.36 -44.17
CA PRO A 12 -30.79 -1.96 -43.08
C PRO A 12 -30.64 -0.96 -41.91
N ALA A 13 -30.82 -1.46 -40.69
CA ALA A 13 -30.69 -0.66 -39.47
C ALA A 13 -29.27 -0.10 -39.34
N PRO A 14 -29.10 1.12 -38.78
CA PRO A 14 -27.78 1.70 -38.57
C PRO A 14 -26.96 0.84 -37.60
N ALA A 15 -25.67 0.69 -37.91
CA ALA A 15 -24.75 -0.04 -37.04
C ALA A 15 -24.69 0.61 -35.65
N PRO A 16 -24.58 -0.20 -34.57
CA PRO A 16 -24.48 0.35 -33.22
C PRO A 16 -23.22 1.22 -33.09
N ALA A 17 -23.36 2.37 -32.43
CA ALA A 17 -22.24 3.23 -32.10
C ALA A 17 -21.21 2.47 -31.25
N PRO A 18 -19.89 2.71 -31.42
CA PRO A 18 -18.89 2.08 -30.59
C PRO A 18 -19.10 2.50 -29.13
N ALA A 19 -18.97 1.52 -28.21
CA ALA A 19 -19.05 1.78 -26.78
C ALA A 19 -17.99 2.79 -26.36
N SER A 20 -18.37 3.75 -25.50
CA SER A 20 -17.46 4.78 -25.02
C SER A 20 -16.33 4.16 -24.20
N ALA A 21 -15.13 4.74 -24.25
CA ALA A 21 -14.05 4.42 -23.31
C ALA A 21 -14.44 4.73 -21.84
N LEU A 22 -15.54 5.46 -21.64
CA LEU A 22 -16.13 5.80 -20.34
C LEU A 22 -17.42 5.02 -20.04
N ASP A 23 -17.87 4.12 -20.92
CA ASP A 23 -19.03 3.26 -20.66
C ASP A 23 -18.63 2.16 -19.67
N SER A 24 -18.52 2.53 -18.39
CA SER A 24 -18.72 1.58 -17.30
C SER A 24 -20.20 1.24 -17.30
N GLY A 25 -20.60 0.32 -18.18
CA GLY A 25 -22.00 0.05 -18.49
C GLY A 25 -22.87 -0.01 -17.24
N LYS A 26 -24.04 0.63 -17.30
CA LYS A 26 -25.16 0.41 -16.37
C LYS A 26 -25.63 -1.05 -16.51
N SER A 27 -24.82 -1.96 -15.97
CA SER A 27 -25.09 -3.38 -15.88
C SER A 27 -25.68 -3.61 -14.51
N THR A 28 -26.95 -3.99 -14.45
CA THR A 28 -27.62 -4.57 -13.27
C THR A 28 -27.09 -5.97 -12.92
N GLY A 29 -25.88 -6.34 -13.40
CA GLY A 29 -25.11 -7.52 -13.04
C GLY A 29 -23.70 -7.11 -12.61
N LYS A 30 -23.18 -7.79 -11.58
CA LYS A 30 -21.86 -7.61 -10.93
C LYS A 30 -20.88 -6.75 -11.74
N VAL A 31 -20.57 -5.55 -11.23
CA VAL A 31 -19.53 -4.65 -11.76
C VAL A 31 -18.31 -5.50 -12.15
N LYS A 32 -17.96 -5.49 -13.44
CA LYS A 32 -16.75 -6.15 -13.93
C LYS A 32 -15.59 -5.42 -13.26
N ARG A 33 -15.03 -5.98 -12.19
CA ARG A 33 -13.88 -5.40 -11.49
C ARG A 33 -12.78 -5.21 -12.53
N LEU A 34 -12.45 -3.96 -12.83
CA LEU A 34 -11.43 -3.61 -13.84
C LEU A 34 -10.05 -4.16 -13.45
N HIS A 35 -9.85 -4.47 -12.17
CA HIS A 35 -8.56 -4.85 -11.60
C HIS A 35 -8.71 -6.11 -10.75
N GLN A 36 -7.86 -7.09 -11.02
CA GLN A 36 -7.79 -8.35 -10.28
C GLN A 36 -6.36 -8.54 -9.81
N ILE A 37 -6.20 -8.96 -8.55
CA ILE A 37 -4.91 -9.41 -8.04
C ILE A 37 -4.59 -10.73 -8.75
N PRO A 38 -3.42 -10.86 -9.42
CA PRO A 38 -3.00 -12.11 -10.03
C PRO A 38 -3.02 -13.26 -9.02
N VAL A 39 -3.48 -14.43 -9.47
CA VAL A 39 -3.45 -15.67 -8.68
C VAL A 39 -2.55 -16.65 -9.42
N PRO A 40 -1.26 -16.77 -9.02
CA PRO A 40 -0.35 -17.71 -9.65
C PRO A 40 -0.81 -19.17 -9.48
N GLU A 41 -0.50 -20.02 -10.47
CA GLU A 41 -1.00 -21.41 -10.55
C GLU A 41 -0.37 -22.38 -9.54
N SER A 42 0.78 -22.01 -8.96
CA SER A 42 1.52 -22.82 -7.98
C SER A 42 1.96 -21.98 -6.78
N LYS A 43 2.28 -22.66 -5.67
CA LYS A 43 2.84 -22.01 -4.48
C LYS A 43 4.18 -21.36 -4.77
N GLU A 44 5.02 -22.02 -5.54
CA GLU A 44 6.33 -21.51 -5.96
C GLU A 44 6.19 -20.27 -6.84
N GLY A 45 5.23 -20.28 -7.78
CA GLY A 45 4.91 -19.11 -8.61
C GLY A 45 4.35 -17.96 -7.78
N ALA A 46 3.50 -18.25 -6.80
CA ALA A 46 2.95 -17.26 -5.87
C ALA A 46 4.05 -16.60 -5.04
N ARG A 47 4.99 -17.40 -4.51
CA ARG A 47 6.17 -16.89 -3.82
C ARG A 47 7.01 -16.00 -4.72
N GLN A 48 7.41 -16.50 -5.89
CA GLN A 48 8.27 -15.76 -6.81
C GLN A 48 7.65 -14.40 -7.19
N TRP A 49 6.35 -14.40 -7.53
CA TRP A 49 5.61 -13.18 -7.85
C TRP A 49 5.58 -12.16 -6.70
N GLN A 50 5.48 -12.61 -5.45
CA GLN A 50 5.55 -11.69 -4.29
C GLN A 50 6.98 -11.18 -4.04
N LEU A 51 8.01 -12.02 -4.25
CA LEU A 51 9.41 -11.61 -4.10
C LEU A 51 9.81 -10.57 -5.16
N GLU A 52 9.36 -10.73 -6.40
CA GLU A 52 9.55 -9.75 -7.47
C GLU A 52 8.92 -8.41 -7.11
N GLN A 53 7.70 -8.44 -6.59
CA GLN A 53 7.05 -7.23 -6.07
C GLN A 53 7.77 -6.64 -4.87
N MET A 54 8.35 -7.45 -3.99
CA MET A 54 9.12 -6.98 -2.84
C MET A 54 10.37 -6.23 -3.28
N ALA A 55 11.14 -6.82 -4.19
CA ALA A 55 12.28 -6.15 -4.80
C ALA A 55 11.86 -4.84 -5.50
N ALA A 56 10.78 -4.86 -6.29
CA ALA A 56 10.24 -3.66 -6.91
C ALA A 56 9.80 -2.59 -5.90
N ALA A 57 9.10 -2.97 -4.82
CA ALA A 57 8.62 -2.05 -3.79
C ALA A 57 9.79 -1.31 -3.12
N PHE A 58 10.89 -2.01 -2.83
CA PHE A 58 12.12 -1.35 -2.35
C PHE A 58 12.68 -0.36 -3.36
N ARG A 59 12.78 -0.75 -4.63
CA ARG A 59 13.29 0.14 -5.69
C ARG A 59 12.41 1.39 -5.85
N ILE A 60 11.09 1.23 -5.79
CA ILE A 60 10.10 2.32 -5.82
C ILE A 60 10.29 3.22 -4.60
N PHE A 61 10.40 2.65 -3.39
CA PHE A 61 10.59 3.41 -2.15
C PHE A 61 11.90 4.21 -2.18
N ALA A 62 12.97 3.64 -2.73
CA ALA A 62 14.22 4.36 -2.94
C ALA A 62 14.04 5.55 -3.90
N LYS A 63 13.35 5.33 -5.03
CA LYS A 63 13.06 6.38 -6.02
C LYS A 63 12.21 7.50 -5.43
N LEU A 64 11.27 7.18 -4.55
CA LEU A 64 10.42 8.14 -3.85
C LEU A 64 11.10 8.81 -2.64
N GLY A 65 12.34 8.43 -2.31
CA GLY A 65 13.11 9.04 -1.21
C GLY A 65 12.72 8.52 0.19
N PHE A 66 12.17 7.32 0.29
CA PHE A 66 11.76 6.72 1.57
C PHE A 66 12.88 5.92 2.25
N SER A 67 14.00 5.68 1.55
CA SER A 67 15.19 5.04 2.11
C SER A 67 15.86 5.94 3.17
N ASP A 68 16.19 5.36 4.32
CA ASP A 68 16.92 6.04 5.39
C ASP A 68 18.02 5.14 5.94
N GLY A 69 19.22 5.24 5.36
CA GLY A 69 20.36 4.40 5.71
C GLY A 69 20.02 2.91 5.64
N SER A 70 20.12 2.22 6.78
CA SER A 70 19.83 0.79 6.94
C SER A 70 18.45 0.48 7.52
N SER A 71 17.62 1.50 7.76
CA SER A 71 16.28 1.35 8.35
C SER A 71 15.26 0.93 7.31
N GLY A 72 14.21 0.26 7.77
CA GLY A 72 13.07 -0.15 6.97
C GLY A 72 13.14 -1.58 6.46
N HIS A 73 11.97 -2.20 6.35
CA HIS A 73 11.83 -3.61 6.05
C HIS A 73 10.46 -3.92 5.46
N ILE A 74 10.45 -4.91 4.56
CA ILE A 74 9.25 -5.49 3.97
C ILE A 74 9.30 -6.98 4.23
N SER A 75 8.20 -7.57 4.70
CA SER A 75 8.10 -9.01 4.91
C SER A 75 6.94 -9.65 4.14
N LEU A 76 7.11 -10.92 3.79
CA LEU A 76 6.10 -11.80 3.23
C LEU A 76 5.94 -13.06 4.08
N ARG A 77 4.70 -13.44 4.41
CA ARG A 77 4.38 -14.64 5.19
C ARG A 77 4.45 -15.91 4.35
N GLU A 78 5.60 -16.56 4.36
CA GLU A 78 5.75 -17.98 3.99
C GLU A 78 6.94 -18.57 4.75
N THR A 79 6.86 -18.69 6.08
CA THR A 79 8.06 -18.77 6.93
C THR A 79 9.01 -17.60 6.60
N PHE A 80 8.48 -16.37 6.71
CA PHE A 80 9.10 -15.04 6.49
C PHE A 80 10.19 -14.91 5.41
N TRP A 81 9.84 -14.22 4.32
CA TRP A 81 10.83 -13.58 3.46
C TRP A 81 11.00 -12.11 3.86
N ILE A 82 12.24 -11.64 3.94
CA ILE A 82 12.59 -10.26 4.34
C ILE A 82 13.86 -9.79 3.62
N ASN A 83 14.04 -8.48 3.47
CA ASN A 83 15.27 -7.91 2.92
C ASN A 83 16.49 -8.12 3.83
N PRO A 84 17.70 -8.20 3.26
CA PRO A 84 18.92 -8.23 4.04
C PRO A 84 19.21 -6.86 4.66
N TYR A 85 19.90 -6.88 5.80
CA TYR A 85 20.31 -5.68 6.52
C TYR A 85 21.50 -4.99 5.84
N GLY A 86 21.47 -3.66 5.79
CA GLY A 86 22.58 -2.84 5.28
C GLY A 86 22.71 -2.80 3.76
N VAL A 87 21.72 -3.28 3.00
CA VAL A 87 21.67 -3.14 1.54
C VAL A 87 20.71 -2.01 1.16
N HIS A 88 21.19 -1.05 0.37
CA HIS A 88 20.37 0.08 -0.06
C HIS A 88 19.18 -0.39 -0.90
N PHE A 89 17.98 0.15 -0.65
CA PHE A 89 16.76 -0.30 -1.32
C PHE A 89 16.82 -0.19 -2.84
N GLY A 90 17.48 0.86 -3.33
CA GLY A 90 17.68 1.13 -4.75
C GLY A 90 18.52 0.08 -5.51
N VAL A 91 19.12 -0.90 -4.82
CA VAL A 91 19.90 -1.99 -5.44
C VAL A 91 19.40 -3.40 -5.08
N LEU A 92 18.32 -3.51 -4.29
CA LEU A 92 17.79 -4.82 -3.87
C LEU A 92 17.24 -5.61 -5.06
N LYS A 93 17.44 -6.93 -5.02
CA LYS A 93 16.96 -7.90 -6.01
C LYS A 93 16.19 -9.03 -5.35
N VAL A 94 15.49 -9.84 -6.14
CA VAL A 94 14.86 -11.08 -5.65
C VAL A 94 15.91 -11.98 -5.01
N SER A 95 17.08 -12.14 -5.64
CA SER A 95 18.17 -12.97 -5.14
C SER A 95 18.75 -12.51 -3.80
N ASP A 96 18.44 -11.30 -3.33
CA ASP A 96 18.92 -10.77 -2.06
C ASP A 96 18.04 -11.14 -0.87
N MET A 97 16.80 -11.58 -1.13
CA MET A 97 15.82 -11.84 -0.06
C MET A 97 16.24 -13.03 0.80
N VAL A 98 15.98 -12.89 2.10
CA VAL A 98 16.37 -13.84 3.13
C VAL A 98 15.14 -14.57 3.64
N HIS A 99 15.21 -15.89 3.76
CA HIS A 99 14.10 -16.75 4.19
C HIS A 99 14.37 -17.28 5.60
N ILE A 100 13.49 -16.96 6.56
CA ILE A 100 13.69 -17.24 7.99
C ILE A 100 12.42 -17.75 8.67
N ASP A 101 12.55 -18.67 9.61
CA ASP A 101 11.42 -19.10 10.44
C ASP A 101 10.99 -18.02 11.46
N GLU A 102 9.97 -18.35 12.25
CA GLU A 102 9.40 -17.49 13.29
C GLU A 102 10.37 -17.11 14.42
N ASP A 103 11.44 -17.88 14.61
CA ASP A 103 12.47 -17.69 15.62
C ASP A 103 13.70 -16.96 15.04
N GLY A 104 13.67 -16.65 13.74
CA GLY A 104 14.73 -15.97 13.02
C GLY A 104 15.83 -16.91 12.50
N ASN A 105 15.63 -18.22 12.53
CA ASN A 105 16.58 -19.17 11.94
C ASN A 105 16.44 -19.17 10.42
N ARG A 106 17.57 -19.16 9.72
CA ARG A 106 17.60 -19.24 8.26
C ARG A 106 17.05 -20.57 7.76
N LEU A 107 16.13 -20.50 6.80
CA LEU A 107 15.59 -21.62 6.03
C LEU A 107 16.08 -21.65 4.58
N GLY A 108 16.47 -20.49 4.01
CA GLY A 108 16.90 -20.37 2.62
C GLY A 108 17.17 -18.93 2.18
N GLY A 109 17.16 -18.68 0.87
CA GLY A 109 17.45 -17.37 0.29
C GLY A 109 18.92 -16.95 0.40
N ALA A 110 19.20 -15.65 0.24
CA ALA A 110 20.56 -15.10 0.21
C ALA A 110 21.26 -15.18 1.57
N ASP A 111 22.51 -15.62 1.68
CA ASP A 111 23.24 -15.72 2.96
C ASP A 111 23.73 -14.36 3.48
N LYS A 112 22.80 -13.60 4.07
CA LYS A 112 22.99 -12.23 4.56
C LYS A 112 22.28 -12.04 5.92
N PRO A 113 22.77 -11.10 6.75
CA PRO A 113 22.12 -10.77 8.02
C PRO A 113 20.78 -10.09 7.80
N VAL A 114 19.89 -10.19 8.79
CA VAL A 114 18.59 -9.49 8.84
C VAL A 114 18.54 -8.57 10.06
N ASN A 115 17.74 -7.51 10.00
CA ASN A 115 17.52 -6.64 11.15
C ASN A 115 16.61 -7.36 12.16
N THR A 116 17.17 -7.85 13.27
CA THR A 116 16.44 -8.60 14.29
C THR A 116 15.26 -7.81 14.88
N ALA A 117 15.44 -6.52 15.19
CA ALA A 117 14.37 -5.71 15.76
C ALA A 117 13.21 -5.52 14.79
N GLY A 118 13.52 -5.24 13.52
CA GLY A 118 12.52 -5.14 12.46
C GLY A 118 11.76 -6.45 12.24
N PHE A 119 12.49 -7.57 12.25
CA PHE A 119 11.89 -8.90 12.15
C PHE A 119 10.92 -9.20 13.31
N MET A 120 11.27 -8.87 14.56
CA MET A 120 10.41 -9.13 15.71
C MET A 120 9.05 -8.42 15.62
N ILE A 121 9.02 -7.19 15.10
CA ILE A 121 7.78 -6.44 14.86
C ILE A 121 6.92 -7.17 13.82
N HIS A 122 7.50 -7.51 12.67
CA HIS A 122 6.77 -8.18 11.59
C HIS A 122 6.31 -9.60 11.98
N SER A 123 7.14 -10.33 12.73
CA SER A 123 6.83 -11.67 13.25
C SER A 123 5.62 -11.62 14.18
N ALA A 124 5.60 -10.71 15.16
CA ALA A 124 4.45 -10.54 16.06
C ALA A 124 3.17 -10.18 15.29
N LEU A 125 3.28 -9.28 14.31
CA LEU A 125 2.16 -8.87 13.46
C LEU A 125 1.57 -10.06 12.66
N HIS A 126 2.41 -10.81 11.95
CA HIS A 126 1.97 -11.96 11.17
C HIS A 126 1.39 -13.07 12.07
N LYS A 127 1.94 -13.30 13.27
CA LYS A 127 1.36 -14.23 14.25
C LYS A 127 -0.03 -13.79 14.72
N ARG A 128 -0.24 -12.49 14.95
CA ARG A 128 -1.49 -11.94 15.47
C ARG A 128 -2.62 -11.90 14.43
N ARG A 129 -2.28 -11.64 13.17
CA ARG A 129 -3.24 -11.33 12.09
C ARG A 129 -3.04 -12.24 10.88
N ALA A 130 -3.70 -13.40 10.88
CA ALA A 130 -3.55 -14.42 9.82
C ALA A 130 -3.88 -13.94 8.40
N ASP A 131 -4.72 -12.90 8.29
CA ASP A 131 -5.10 -12.27 7.02
C ASP A 131 -3.98 -11.39 6.42
N ILE A 132 -2.97 -11.00 7.21
CA ILE A 132 -1.84 -10.18 6.75
C ILE A 132 -0.76 -11.09 6.16
N ASN A 133 -0.57 -11.01 4.85
CA ASN A 133 0.46 -11.76 4.14
C ASN A 133 1.72 -10.94 3.90
N ALA A 134 1.59 -9.62 3.80
CA ALA A 134 2.69 -8.68 3.57
C ALA A 134 2.63 -7.49 4.53
N ALA A 135 3.79 -6.99 4.94
CA ALA A 135 3.90 -5.79 5.75
C ALA A 135 5.10 -4.93 5.31
N CYS A 136 4.91 -3.61 5.24
CA CYS A 136 5.91 -2.63 4.87
C CYS A 136 6.10 -1.63 6.02
N HIS A 137 7.34 -1.41 6.44
CA HIS A 137 7.69 -0.39 7.43
C HIS A 137 8.90 0.41 6.97
N MET A 138 8.78 1.74 6.94
CA MET A 138 9.88 2.65 6.64
C MET A 138 9.89 3.85 7.57
N HIS A 139 11.06 4.50 7.68
CA HIS A 139 11.24 5.78 8.36
C HIS A 139 11.13 6.93 7.34
N SER A 140 10.07 6.89 6.52
CA SER A 140 9.85 7.85 5.45
C SER A 140 9.66 9.28 6.00
N PRO A 141 10.11 10.32 5.28
CA PRO A 141 10.26 11.67 5.84
C PRO A 141 8.99 12.26 6.47
N TYR A 142 7.86 12.20 5.76
CA TYR A 142 6.62 12.83 6.19
C TYR A 142 5.85 11.97 7.17
N GLY A 143 5.84 10.66 6.98
CA GLY A 143 5.25 9.69 7.90
C GLY A 143 5.93 9.72 9.26
N ARG A 144 7.27 9.78 9.29
CA ARG A 144 8.03 9.97 10.53
C ARG A 144 7.77 11.33 11.18
N ALA A 145 7.67 12.40 10.40
CA ALA A 145 7.35 13.72 10.93
C ALA A 145 5.94 13.75 11.55
N TRP A 146 4.93 13.24 10.83
CA TRP A 146 3.55 13.19 11.30
C TRP A 146 3.38 12.28 12.52
N SER A 147 4.09 11.15 12.58
CA SER A 147 3.97 10.22 13.70
C SER A 147 4.36 10.83 15.04
N THR A 148 5.14 11.90 15.08
CA THR A 148 5.49 12.61 16.32
C THR A 148 4.28 13.18 17.05
N PHE A 149 3.19 13.50 16.33
CA PHE A 149 1.96 14.02 16.91
C PHE A 149 1.08 12.96 17.57
N GLY A 150 1.35 11.66 17.32
CA GLY A 150 0.59 10.56 17.92
C GLY A 150 -0.91 10.58 17.60
N ARG A 151 -1.28 11.02 16.39
CA ARG A 151 -2.67 11.16 15.94
C ARG A 151 -2.88 10.65 14.50
N PRO A 152 -4.10 10.20 14.12
CA PRO A 152 -4.38 9.79 12.75
C PRO A 152 -4.32 10.98 11.79
N ILE A 153 -4.27 10.72 10.48
CA ILE A 153 -4.52 11.75 9.45
C ILE A 153 -6.02 12.09 9.39
N GLU A 154 -6.34 13.28 8.91
CA GLU A 154 -7.72 13.72 8.73
C GLU A 154 -8.20 13.43 7.29
N MET A 155 -9.52 13.31 7.12
CA MET A 155 -10.15 13.11 5.80
C MET A 155 -10.20 14.44 5.04
N LEU A 156 -9.07 14.85 4.49
CA LEU A 156 -8.84 16.16 3.84
C LEU A 156 -9.16 16.14 2.34
N ASN A 157 -9.08 14.97 1.71
CA ASN A 157 -9.25 14.77 0.27
C ASN A 157 -9.55 13.29 -0.03
N GLN A 158 -9.86 12.99 -1.29
CA GLN A 158 -10.18 11.64 -1.76
C GLN A 158 -9.11 10.60 -1.37
N ASP A 159 -7.83 10.95 -1.42
CA ASP A 159 -6.73 10.02 -1.13
C ASP A 159 -6.64 9.70 0.37
N SER A 160 -6.88 10.69 1.24
CA SER A 160 -6.94 10.45 2.68
C SER A 160 -8.12 9.56 3.08
N CYS A 161 -9.23 9.59 2.32
CA CYS A 161 -10.38 8.72 2.55
C CYS A 161 -10.07 7.23 2.36
N MET A 162 -8.97 6.85 1.68
CA MET A 162 -8.50 5.47 1.62
C MET A 162 -8.20 4.87 3.01
N PHE A 163 -8.04 5.72 4.03
CA PHE A 163 -7.69 5.35 5.40
C PHE A 163 -8.85 5.51 6.40
N TYR A 164 -10.03 5.93 5.94
CA TYR A 164 -11.20 6.06 6.80
C TYR A 164 -11.53 4.72 7.46
N ASN A 165 -11.58 4.70 8.80
CA ASN A 165 -11.76 3.50 9.64
C ASN A 165 -10.75 2.35 9.38
N ASP A 166 -9.59 2.64 8.81
CA ASP A 166 -8.56 1.65 8.47
C ASP A 166 -7.13 2.14 8.80
N LEU A 167 -7.02 3.08 9.75
CA LEU A 167 -5.76 3.62 10.24
C LEU A 167 -5.76 3.68 11.76
N SER A 168 -4.89 2.87 12.35
CA SER A 168 -4.62 2.87 13.78
C SER A 168 -3.44 3.77 14.13
N VAL A 169 -3.32 4.12 15.41
CA VAL A 169 -2.13 4.79 15.97
C VAL A 169 -1.62 3.98 17.14
N TYR A 170 -0.33 3.64 17.13
CA TYR A 170 0.37 3.08 18.29
C TYR A 170 0.96 4.24 19.11
N PRO A 171 0.45 4.53 20.33
CA PRO A 171 0.75 5.75 21.07
C PRO A 171 1.95 5.59 22.01
N SER A 172 3.00 4.91 21.56
CA SER A 172 4.20 4.66 22.37
C SER A 172 5.42 4.42 21.48
N PHE A 173 6.60 4.45 22.10
CA PHE A 173 7.88 4.12 21.49
C PHE A 173 8.69 3.30 22.48
N GLY A 174 8.82 2.00 22.21
CA GLY A 174 9.55 1.06 23.08
C GLY A 174 11.05 1.11 22.89
N GLY A 175 11.50 1.51 21.69
CA GLY A 175 12.89 1.51 21.30
C GLY A 175 13.43 0.09 21.01
N VAL A 176 14.57 0.03 20.32
CA VAL A 176 15.13 -1.20 19.74
C VAL A 176 15.33 -2.34 20.77
N VAL A 177 15.61 -1.99 22.03
CA VAL A 177 15.88 -2.97 23.11
C VAL A 177 14.64 -3.82 23.46
N LEU A 178 13.43 -3.29 23.26
CA LEU A 178 12.17 -3.93 23.63
C LEU A 178 11.40 -4.48 22.43
N ALA A 179 12.11 -4.82 21.34
CA ALA A 179 11.50 -5.10 20.04
C ALA A 179 10.44 -6.23 20.07
N LYS A 180 10.58 -7.24 20.94
CA LYS A 180 9.60 -8.33 21.06
C LYS A 180 8.30 -7.85 21.69
N GLU A 181 8.39 -7.20 22.85
CA GLU A 181 7.23 -6.67 23.57
C GLU A 181 6.60 -5.48 22.82
N GLU A 182 7.42 -4.69 22.12
CA GLU A 182 6.97 -3.64 21.22
C GLU A 182 6.22 -4.23 20.01
N GLY A 183 6.75 -5.28 19.37
CA GLY A 183 6.07 -5.97 18.28
C GLY A 183 4.68 -6.48 18.66
N GLN A 184 4.54 -7.07 19.86
CA GLN A 184 3.24 -7.51 20.37
C GLN A 184 2.26 -6.35 20.56
N ARG A 185 2.72 -5.26 21.19
CA ARG A 185 1.90 -4.05 21.41
C ARG A 185 1.51 -3.37 20.10
N ILE A 186 2.40 -3.34 19.11
CA ILE A 186 2.14 -2.84 17.76
C ILE A 186 1.03 -3.67 17.11
N ALA A 187 1.14 -5.00 17.15
CA ALA A 187 0.15 -5.90 16.58
C ALA A 187 -1.23 -5.77 17.26
N ASP A 188 -1.26 -5.56 18.58
CA ASP A 188 -2.50 -5.31 19.33
C ASP A 188 -3.14 -3.95 18.96
N ASN A 189 -2.33 -2.90 18.78
CA ASN A 189 -2.82 -1.57 18.42
C ASN A 189 -3.26 -1.48 16.95
N LEU A 190 -2.73 -2.30 16.05
CA LEU A 190 -3.30 -2.43 14.71
C LEU A 190 -4.78 -2.86 14.80
N GLY A 191 -5.12 -3.69 15.78
CA GLY A 191 -6.48 -4.16 15.99
C GLY A 191 -6.88 -5.27 15.01
N PRO A 192 -8.16 -5.66 14.98
CA PRO A 192 -8.62 -6.85 14.28
C PRO A 192 -8.87 -6.64 12.78
N THR A 193 -9.11 -5.40 12.36
CA THR A 193 -9.58 -5.07 10.99
C THR A 193 -8.59 -4.22 10.22
N ASN A 194 -7.98 -3.23 10.89
CA ASN A 194 -7.18 -2.23 10.20
C ASN A 194 -5.92 -2.84 9.57
N LYS A 195 -5.42 -2.20 8.51
CA LYS A 195 -4.20 -2.57 7.79
C LYS A 195 -3.09 -1.53 7.89
N ASN A 196 -3.40 -0.32 8.35
CA ASN A 196 -2.46 0.79 8.38
C ASN A 196 -2.24 1.27 9.81
N LEU A 197 -1.01 1.63 10.13
CA LEU A 197 -0.62 2.02 11.47
C LEU A 197 0.41 3.15 11.44
N ILE A 198 0.13 4.21 12.18
CA ILE A 198 1.12 5.22 12.55
C ILE A 198 1.79 4.77 13.85
N LEU A 199 3.12 4.67 13.85
CA LEU A 199 3.91 4.34 15.03
C LEU A 199 4.45 5.63 15.64
N GLN A 200 3.93 6.06 16.79
CA GLN A 200 4.26 7.35 17.38
C GLN A 200 5.78 7.52 17.55
N ASN A 201 6.30 8.67 17.15
CA ASN A 201 7.75 9.00 17.17
C ASN A 201 8.65 8.05 16.35
N HIS A 202 8.09 7.18 15.49
CA HIS A 202 8.85 6.15 14.78
C HIS A 202 8.66 6.23 13.26
N GLY A 203 7.44 6.02 12.75
CA GLY A 203 7.20 5.96 11.31
C GLY A 203 5.86 5.33 10.96
N LEU A 204 5.78 4.73 9.76
CA LEU A 204 4.56 4.11 9.24
C LEU A 204 4.73 2.59 9.14
N LEU A 205 3.65 1.85 9.31
CA LEU A 205 3.57 0.42 9.02
C LEU A 205 2.27 0.14 8.29
N THR A 206 2.34 -0.48 7.11
CA THR A 206 1.17 -0.83 6.29
C THR A 206 1.18 -2.31 5.94
N CYS A 207 -0.01 -2.88 5.79
CA CYS A 207 -0.22 -4.32 5.65
C CYS A 207 -1.08 -4.63 4.42
N GLY A 208 -1.01 -5.88 3.95
CA GLY A 208 -1.85 -6.36 2.85
C GLY A 208 -1.84 -7.88 2.71
N GLY A 209 -2.72 -8.39 1.86
CA GLY A 209 -2.66 -9.77 1.36
C GLY A 209 -1.58 -9.95 0.29
N THR A 210 -1.06 -8.84 -0.26
CA THR A 210 0.03 -8.83 -1.24
C THR A 210 1.04 -7.74 -0.93
N ILE A 211 2.26 -7.90 -1.43
CA ILE A 211 3.29 -6.88 -1.31
C ILE A 211 2.87 -5.60 -2.02
N GLY A 212 2.30 -5.70 -3.23
CA GLY A 212 1.81 -4.54 -3.97
C GLY A 212 0.74 -3.76 -3.22
N GLU A 213 -0.22 -4.44 -2.59
CA GLU A 213 -1.23 -3.79 -1.74
C GLU A 213 -0.58 -3.04 -0.55
N ALA A 214 0.28 -3.72 0.22
CA ALA A 214 0.93 -3.11 1.38
C ALA A 214 1.81 -1.91 0.98
N ALA A 215 2.54 -2.03 -0.14
CA ALA A 215 3.38 -0.97 -0.68
C ALA A 215 2.57 0.22 -1.20
N ALA A 216 1.45 -0.01 -1.87
CA ALA A 216 0.57 1.07 -2.33
C ALA A 216 -0.06 1.83 -1.15
N PHE A 217 -0.50 1.13 -0.11
CA PHE A 217 -0.93 1.78 1.13
C PHE A 217 0.18 2.63 1.74
N PHE A 218 1.42 2.14 1.74
CA PHE A 218 2.56 2.90 2.26
C PHE A 218 2.76 4.21 1.50
N ILE A 219 2.79 4.14 0.16
CA ILE A 219 2.96 5.30 -0.72
C ILE A 219 1.82 6.31 -0.50
N ALA A 220 0.58 5.83 -0.43
CA ALA A 220 -0.59 6.66 -0.20
C ALA A 220 -0.55 7.33 1.19
N LEU A 221 -0.17 6.60 2.24
CA LEU A 221 -0.13 7.12 3.61
C LEU A 221 0.98 8.16 3.78
N GLU A 222 2.15 7.93 3.19
CA GLU A 222 3.25 8.90 3.18
C GLU A 222 2.82 10.21 2.49
N ARG A 223 2.16 10.12 1.33
CA ARG A 223 1.61 11.29 0.60
C ARG A 223 0.50 11.99 1.39
N ALA A 224 -0.31 11.23 2.13
CA ALA A 224 -1.34 11.80 3.00
C ALA A 224 -0.72 12.54 4.20
N CYS A 225 0.31 11.98 4.84
CA CYS A 225 1.08 12.66 5.89
C CYS A 225 1.75 13.94 5.36
N GLN A 226 2.31 13.91 4.15
CA GLN A 226 2.86 15.10 3.49
C GLN A 226 1.80 16.19 3.30
N SER A 227 0.65 15.82 2.74
CA SER A 227 -0.48 16.74 2.50
C SER A 227 -0.98 17.36 3.80
N GLN A 228 -1.16 16.53 4.82
CA GLN A 228 -1.56 16.97 6.15
C GLN A 228 -0.56 17.99 6.72
N LEU A 229 0.75 17.71 6.69
CA LEU A 229 1.78 18.65 7.17
C LEU A 229 1.73 20.00 6.44
N LEU A 230 1.57 19.98 5.12
CA LEU A 230 1.46 21.20 4.31
C LEU A 230 0.21 22.00 4.67
N ILE A 231 -0.92 21.33 4.88
CA ILE A 231 -2.19 21.96 5.26
C ILE A 231 -2.10 22.55 6.67
N GLU A 232 -1.56 21.80 7.65
CA GLU A 232 -1.36 22.31 9.01
C GLU A 232 -0.43 23.52 9.02
N SER A 233 0.63 23.51 8.20
CA SER A 233 1.52 24.65 8.05
C SER A 233 0.83 25.87 7.43
N ALA A 234 -0.08 25.68 6.47
CA ALA A 234 -0.79 26.77 5.80
C ALA A 234 -1.86 27.43 6.69
N ILE A 235 -2.42 26.67 7.64
CA ILE A 235 -3.41 27.18 8.60
C ILE A 235 -2.81 27.61 9.93
N ALA A 236 -1.51 27.36 10.15
CA ALA A 236 -0.80 27.78 11.36
C ALA A 236 -0.87 29.32 11.52
N PRO A 237 -1.00 29.84 12.75
CA PRO A 237 -0.92 31.27 13.00
C PRO A 237 0.40 31.87 12.49
N GLY A 238 0.34 33.11 11.99
CA GLY A 238 1.53 33.86 11.65
C GLY A 238 2.42 34.12 12.86
N SER A 239 3.67 34.55 12.63
CA SER A 239 4.63 34.84 13.72
C SER A 239 4.17 35.93 14.70
N ASN A 240 3.22 36.77 14.27
CA ASN A 240 2.55 37.78 15.10
C ASN A 240 1.34 37.24 15.88
N GLY A 241 1.08 35.92 15.83
CA GLY A 241 -0.07 35.28 16.47
C GLY A 241 -1.40 35.46 15.73
N ALA A 242 -1.42 36.12 14.57
CA ALA A 242 -2.65 36.27 13.79
C ALA A 242 -3.08 34.91 13.21
N ALA A 243 -4.35 34.56 13.39
CA ALA A 243 -4.93 33.36 12.82
C ALA A 243 -4.84 33.38 11.28
N SER A 244 -4.60 32.21 10.68
CA SER A 244 -4.67 32.08 9.22
C SER A 244 -6.08 32.36 8.71
N VAL A 245 -6.18 32.99 7.54
CA VAL A 245 -7.46 33.16 6.83
C VAL A 245 -7.92 31.85 6.19
N LEU A 246 -6.99 30.92 5.95
CA LEU A 246 -7.28 29.61 5.41
C LEU A 246 -7.87 28.72 6.48
N LYS A 247 -8.87 27.93 6.08
CA LYS A 247 -9.49 26.89 6.92
C LYS A 247 -9.53 25.61 6.11
N LYS A 248 -9.21 24.49 6.76
CA LYS A 248 -9.45 23.16 6.19
C LYS A 248 -10.92 22.78 6.38
N THR A 249 -11.47 22.10 5.39
CA THR A 249 -12.78 21.45 5.45
C THR A 249 -12.54 19.96 5.30
N LEU A 250 -13.25 19.16 6.09
CA LEU A 250 -13.13 17.71 6.05
C LEU A 250 -14.16 17.14 5.08
N VAL A 251 -13.85 16.00 4.47
CA VAL A 251 -14.82 15.15 3.83
C VAL A 251 -15.70 14.54 4.92
N ASP A 252 -17.01 14.63 4.77
CA ASP A 252 -17.97 14.09 5.73
C ASP A 252 -17.93 12.55 5.76
N ASP A 253 -18.38 11.97 6.87
CA ASP A 253 -18.23 10.54 7.16
C ASP A 253 -18.87 9.61 6.10
N GLU A 254 -20.00 10.03 5.50
CA GLU A 254 -20.70 9.26 4.47
C GLU A 254 -19.87 9.20 3.17
N GLU A 255 -19.41 10.36 2.69
CA GLU A 255 -18.54 10.47 1.51
C GLU A 255 -17.19 9.81 1.74
N ALA A 256 -16.63 9.91 2.95
CA ALA A 256 -15.38 9.27 3.33
C ALA A 256 -15.51 7.74 3.28
N GLN A 257 -16.60 7.18 3.83
CA GLN A 257 -16.88 5.75 3.76
C GLN A 257 -17.13 5.28 2.33
N TYR A 258 -17.96 5.99 1.55
CA TYR A 258 -18.20 5.68 0.15
C TYR A 258 -16.90 5.66 -0.66
N THR A 259 -16.03 6.65 -0.43
CA THR A 259 -14.73 6.74 -1.09
C THR A 259 -13.80 5.61 -0.64
N LYS A 260 -13.76 5.27 0.66
CA LYS A 260 -13.00 4.14 1.19
C LYS A 260 -13.40 2.83 0.52
N ASP A 261 -14.69 2.57 0.37
CA ASP A 261 -15.23 1.36 -0.26
C ASP A 261 -14.86 1.27 -1.75
N GLY A 262 -14.70 2.41 -2.42
CA GLY A 262 -14.30 2.48 -3.82
C GLY A 262 -12.79 2.49 -4.07
N THR A 263 -11.99 2.98 -3.11
CA THR A 263 -10.56 3.31 -3.37
C THR A 263 -9.57 2.61 -2.44
N GLY A 264 -9.98 2.19 -1.25
CA GLY A 264 -9.12 1.56 -0.25
C GLY A 264 -9.28 0.04 -0.13
N THR A 265 -9.75 -0.62 -1.20
CA THR A 265 -9.90 -2.09 -1.26
C THR A 265 -8.61 -2.78 -1.73
N PRO A 266 -8.38 -4.07 -1.40
CA PRO A 266 -7.15 -4.77 -1.80
C PRO A 266 -6.86 -4.70 -3.30
N GLU A 267 -7.88 -4.90 -4.14
CA GLU A 267 -7.73 -4.92 -5.59
C GLU A 267 -7.39 -3.54 -6.16
N VAL A 268 -7.98 -2.47 -5.60
CA VAL A 268 -7.71 -1.10 -6.02
C VAL A 268 -6.33 -0.66 -5.54
N MET A 269 -5.92 -1.00 -4.31
CA MET A 269 -4.58 -0.70 -3.83
C MET A 269 -3.50 -1.45 -4.61
N TYR A 270 -3.72 -2.73 -4.92
CA TYR A 270 -2.82 -3.45 -5.83
C TYR A 270 -2.75 -2.77 -7.20
N MET A 271 -3.88 -2.32 -7.77
CA MET A 271 -3.88 -1.57 -9.02
C MET A 271 -3.04 -0.28 -8.92
N GLN A 272 -3.09 0.45 -7.80
CA GLN A 272 -2.27 1.66 -7.60
C GLN A 272 -0.77 1.35 -7.61
N PHE A 273 -0.36 0.14 -7.22
CA PHE A 273 1.04 -0.30 -7.28
C PHE A 273 1.51 -0.62 -8.71
N VAL A 274 0.61 -1.11 -9.58
CA VAL A 274 0.98 -1.62 -10.91
C VAL A 274 1.69 -0.59 -11.80
N PRO A 275 1.25 0.68 -11.91
CA PRO A 275 1.98 1.68 -12.69
C PRO A 275 3.40 1.94 -12.18
N GLU A 276 3.58 2.00 -10.86
CA GLU A 276 4.90 2.21 -10.25
C GLU A 276 5.81 0.99 -10.51
N TYR A 277 5.26 -0.22 -10.43
CA TYR A 277 5.96 -1.46 -10.80
C TYR A 277 6.39 -1.47 -12.28
N GLN A 278 5.50 -1.08 -13.19
CA GLN A 278 5.79 -1.03 -14.62
C GLN A 278 6.88 0.01 -14.94
N LEU A 279 6.83 1.16 -14.27
CA LEU A 279 7.85 2.19 -14.42
C LEU A 279 9.21 1.67 -13.96
N ILE A 280 9.30 1.09 -12.76
CA ILE A 280 10.58 0.61 -12.23
C ILE A 280 11.13 -0.56 -13.05
N LEU A 281 10.27 -1.47 -13.52
CA LEU A 281 10.65 -2.56 -14.44
C LEU A 281 11.27 -2.01 -15.73
N LYS A 282 10.65 -0.99 -16.31
CA LYS A 282 11.14 -0.36 -17.54
C LYS A 282 12.46 0.38 -17.32
N GLU A 283 12.56 1.16 -16.25
CA GLU A 283 13.75 1.98 -15.96
C GLU A 283 14.97 1.12 -15.59
N SER A 284 14.76 0.00 -14.90
CA SER A 284 15.85 -0.85 -14.43
C SER A 284 16.23 -1.95 -15.42
N GLY A 285 15.46 -2.11 -16.50
CA GLY A 285 15.61 -3.23 -17.44
C GLY A 285 15.36 -4.59 -16.79
N GLY A 286 14.64 -4.64 -15.66
CA GLY A 286 14.34 -5.86 -14.91
C GLY A 286 15.49 -6.41 -14.06
N ASP A 287 16.54 -5.63 -13.80
CA ASP A 287 17.70 -6.07 -12.98
C ASP A 287 17.35 -6.56 -11.57
N PHE A 288 16.23 -6.12 -11.00
CA PHE A 288 15.77 -6.49 -9.67
C PHE A 288 15.07 -7.85 -9.64
N LEU A 289 14.67 -8.39 -10.79
CA LEU A 289 14.05 -9.72 -10.91
C LEU A 289 15.07 -10.86 -10.77
N LEU A 290 16.37 -10.52 -10.86
CA LEU A 290 17.48 -11.47 -10.79
C LEU A 290 17.67 -12.07 -9.39
#